data_AF-A0A4Z0PNJ2-F1
#
_entry.id   AF-A0A4Z0PNJ2-F1
#
_cell.length_a   1.000
_cell.length_b   1.000
_cell.length_c   1.000
_cell.angle_alpha   90.00
_cell.angle_beta   90.00
_cell.angle_gamma   90.00
#
_symmetry.space_group_name_H-M   'P 1'
#
loop_
_entity.id
_entity.type
_entity.pdbx_description
1 polymer ?
#
loop_
_entity_poly.entity_id
_entity_poly.type
_entity_poly.pdbx_seq_one_letter_code
_entity_poly.pdbx_strand_id
1 'polypeptide(L)' 'MQPLETITTPPDLRALLPHGAISNIARQLNISHAAVSKALQKGKPAHPAVAEAVRLIKAAGSQQVQHDLTQLKS' A
#
# COMPACT_ATOMS: atom_id res chain seq x y z
N MET A 1 -11.69 -16.60 29.86
CA MET A 1 -11.64 -15.72 28.67
C MET A 1 -10.18 -15.41 28.39
N GLN A 2 -9.51 -16.15 27.50
CA GLN A 2 -8.16 -15.80 27.04
C GLN A 2 -8.26 -14.69 25.99
N PRO A 3 -7.40 -13.66 26.01
CA PRO A 3 -7.37 -12.66 24.95
C PRO A 3 -6.95 -13.33 23.65
N LEU A 4 -7.69 -13.05 22.59
CA LEU A 4 -7.45 -13.56 21.26
C LEU A 4 -6.14 -12.93 20.75
N GLU A 5 -5.05 -13.71 20.77
CA GLU A 5 -3.80 -13.37 20.08
C GLU A 5 -4.13 -13.29 18.59
N THR A 6 -4.50 -12.09 18.15
CA THR A 6 -4.85 -11.81 16.76
C THR A 6 -3.55 -11.93 16.00
N ILE A 7 -3.38 -13.09 15.37
CA ILE A 7 -2.30 -13.40 14.45
C ILE A 7 -2.27 -12.24 13.45
N THR A 8 -1.32 -11.33 13.61
CA THR A 8 -1.09 -10.20 12.70
C THR A 8 -0.58 -10.79 11.41
N THR A 9 -1.51 -11.28 10.58
CA THR A 9 -1.24 -11.53 9.17
C THR A 9 -0.56 -10.26 8.69
N PRO A 10 0.68 -10.32 8.17
CA PRO A 10 1.43 -9.13 7.82
C PRO A 10 0.51 -8.28 6.96
N PRO A 11 0.32 -6.98 7.29
CA PRO A 11 -0.70 -6.17 6.66
C PRO A 11 -0.51 -6.29 5.15
N ASP A 12 -1.50 -6.90 4.48
CA ASP A 12 -1.40 -7.11 3.05
C ASP A 12 -1.26 -5.71 2.46
N LEU A 13 -0.08 -5.40 1.92
CA LEU A 13 0.22 -4.07 1.39
C LEU A 13 -0.83 -3.66 0.35
N ARG A 14 -1.48 -4.64 -0.28
CA ARG A 14 -2.60 -4.45 -1.21
C ARG A 14 -3.81 -3.76 -0.58
N ALA A 15 -4.09 -4.02 0.70
CA ALA A 15 -5.20 -3.41 1.43
C ALA A 15 -4.94 -1.95 1.80
N LEU A 16 -3.67 -1.54 1.88
CA LEU A 16 -3.26 -0.16 2.18
C LEU A 16 -3.12 0.70 0.93
N LEU A 17 -3.14 0.08 -0.26
CA LEU A 17 -2.97 0.78 -1.52
C LEU A 17 -4.25 1.50 -1.95
N PRO A 18 -4.15 2.71 -2.52
CA PRO A 18 -5.30 3.38 -3.10
C PRO A 18 -5.85 2.57 -4.29
N HIS A 19 -7.15 2.70 -4.54
CA HIS A 19 -7.81 2.01 -5.65
C HIS A 19 -7.10 2.30 -6.98
N GLY A 20 -6.84 1.25 -7.76
CA GLY A 20 -6.12 1.36 -9.05
C GLY A 20 -4.60 1.43 -8.94
N ALA A 21 -4.01 1.50 -7.75
CA ALA A 21 -2.55 1.57 -7.59
C ALA A 21 -1.83 0.35 -8.18
N ILE A 22 -2.38 -0.86 -8.03
CA ILE A 22 -1.77 -2.09 -8.58
C ILE A 22 -1.70 -2.01 -10.12
N SER A 23 -2.75 -1.52 -10.77
CA SER A 23 -2.78 -1.31 -12.23
C SER A 23 -1.79 -0.22 -12.66
N ASN A 24 -1.66 0.84 -11.87
CA ASN A 24 -0.69 1.90 -12.14
C ASN A 24 0.76 1.41 -12.02
N ILE A 25 1.08 0.70 -10.93
CA ILE A 25 2.40 0.08 -10.71
C ILE A 25 2.73 -0.91 -11.84
N ALA A 26 1.75 -1.74 -12.24
CA ALA A 26 1.90 -2.69 -13.35
C ALA A 26 2.29 -1.97 -14.65
N ARG A 27 1.61 -0.85 -14.96
CA ARG A 27 1.91 -0.03 -16.14
C ARG A 27 3.28 0.64 -16.05
N GLN A 28 3.60 1.25 -14.91
CA GLN A 28 4.87 1.97 -14.71
C GLN A 28 6.09 1.05 -14.77
N LEU A 29 5.98 -0.15 -14.19
CA LEU A 29 7.06 -1.13 -14.16
C LEU A 29 7.04 -2.08 -15.36
N ASN A 30 6.07 -1.93 -16.27
CA ASN A 30 5.84 -2.79 -17.42
C ASN A 30 5.79 -4.30 -17.06
N ILE A 31 5.09 -4.63 -15.97
CA ILE A 31 4.90 -6.01 -15.51
C ILE A 31 3.42 -6.33 -15.35
N SER A 32 3.09 -7.62 -15.31
CA SER A 32 1.70 -8.05 -15.19
C SER A 32 1.09 -7.71 -13.83
N HIS A 33 -0.22 -7.48 -13.81
CA HIS A 33 -0.99 -7.25 -12.58
C HIS A 33 -0.83 -8.41 -11.56
N ALA A 34 -0.72 -9.65 -12.06
CA ALA A 34 -0.45 -10.83 -11.26
C ALA A 34 0.96 -10.81 -10.65
N ALA A 35 1.97 -10.34 -11.39
CA ALA A 35 3.33 -10.20 -10.87
C ALA A 35 3.41 -9.15 -9.77
N VAL A 36 2.74 -8.00 -9.93
CA VAL A 36 2.62 -6.98 -8.88
C VAL A 36 1.94 -7.57 -7.64
N SER A 37 0.79 -8.23 -7.81
CA SER A 37 0.05 -8.84 -6.70
C SER A 37 0.87 -9.89 -5.95
N LYS A 38 1.61 -10.73 -6.68
CA LYS A 38 2.51 -11.73 -6.11
C LYS A 38 3.71 -11.10 -5.40
N ALA A 39 4.25 -10.00 -5.94
CA ALA A 39 5.34 -9.27 -5.32
C ALA A 39 4.90 -8.63 -3.98
N LEU A 40 3.71 -8.03 -3.96
CA LEU A 40 3.11 -7.45 -2.76
C LEU A 40 2.80 -8.52 -1.71
N GLN A 41 2.23 -9.65 -2.12
CA GLN A 41 1.99 -10.80 -1.23
C GLN A 41 3.28 -11.34 -0.61
N LYS A 42 4.38 -11.35 -1.37
CA LYS A 42 5.69 -11.78 -0.88
C LYS A 42 6.38 -10.73 0.00
N GLY A 43 5.93 -9.48 -0.02
CA GLY A 43 6.42 -8.41 0.84
C GLY A 43 7.92 -8.11 0.74
N LYS A 44 8.58 -8.46 -0.38
CA LYS A 44 10.04 -8.29 -0.51
C LYS A 44 10.37 -6.82 -0.81
N PRO A 45 11.01 -6.07 0.12
CA PRO A 45 11.28 -4.64 -0.07
C PRO A 45 12.25 -4.34 -1.23
N ALA A 46 13.08 -5.31 -1.62
CA ALA A 46 13.96 -5.20 -2.78
C ALA A 46 13.21 -5.27 -4.13
N HIS A 47 11.93 -5.66 -4.14
CA HIS A 47 11.16 -5.72 -5.38
C HIS A 47 10.62 -4.34 -5.74
N PRO A 48 10.79 -3.86 -6.99
CA PRO A 48 10.39 -2.51 -7.39
C PRO A 48 8.89 -2.24 -7.17
N ALA A 49 8.03 -3.24 -7.42
CA ALA A 49 6.59 -3.12 -7.13
C ALA A 49 6.25 -2.88 -5.64
N VAL A 50 7.03 -3.45 -4.72
CA VAL A 50 6.83 -3.27 -3.27
C VAL A 50 7.33 -1.90 -2.85
N ALA A 51 8.49 -1.48 -3.35
CA ALA A 51 9.03 -0.14 -3.12
C ALA A 51 8.05 0.95 -3.59
N GLU A 52 7.49 0.77 -4.79
CA GLU A 52 6.55 1.74 -5.36
C GLU A 52 5.21 1.75 -4.64
N ALA A 53 4.71 0.58 -4.23
CA ALA A 53 3.53 0.50 -3.37
C ALA A 53 3.71 1.25 -2.06
N VAL A 54 4.85 1.06 -1.37
CA VAL A 54 5.16 1.78 -0.13
C VAL A 54 5.25 3.29 -0.37
N ARG A 55 5.83 3.72 -1.49
CA ARG A 55 5.90 5.14 -1.88
C ARG A 55 4.50 5.74 -2.06
N LEU A 56 3.60 5.04 -2.75
CA LEU A 56 2.22 5.47 -2.97
C LEU A 56 1.42 5.55 -1.67
N ILE A 57 1.57 4.57 -0.78
CA ILE A 57 0.92 4.58 0.55
C ILE A 57 1.35 5.82 1.35
N LYS A 58 2.66 6.12 1.39
CA LYS A 58 3.19 7.31 2.08
C LYS A 58 2.68 8.61 1.48
N ALA A 59 2.62 8.70 0.16
CA ALA A 59 2.12 9.88 -0.54
C ALA A 59 0.62 10.10 -0.26
N ALA A 60 -0.20 9.05 -0.35
CA ALA A 60 -1.63 9.11 -0.04
C ALA A 60 -1.89 9.53 1.42
N GLY A 61 -1.15 8.96 2.37
CA GLY A 61 -1.25 9.37 3.77
C GLY A 61 -0.88 10.83 4.00
N SER A 62 0.14 11.33 3.29
CA SER A 62 0.54 12.75 3.37
C SER A 62 -0.55 13.68 2.82
N GLN A 63 -1.24 13.28 1.74
CA GLN A 63 -2.38 14.05 1.20
C GLN A 63 -3.56 14.08 2.18
N GLN A 64 -3.85 12.95 2.85
CA GLN A 64 -4.90 12.91 3.87
C GLN A 64 -4.59 13.87 5.02
N VAL A 65 -3.35 13.85 5.53
CA VAL A 65 -2.93 14.77 6.61
C VAL A 65 -3.04 16.24 6.18
N GLN A 66 -2.71 16.57 4.92
CA GLN A 66 -2.89 17.94 4.41
C GLN A 66 -4.37 18.33 4.35
N HIS A 67 -5.25 17.41 3.94
CA HIS A 67 -6.69 17.63 3.94
C HIS A 67 -7.20 17.90 5.36
N ASP A 68 -6.87 17.03 6.31
CA ASP A 68 -7.28 17.16 7.72
C ASP A 68 -6.77 18.49 8.33
N LEU A 69 -5.51 18.86 8.06
CA LEU A 69 -4.94 20.13 8.51
C LEU A 69 -5.67 21.34 7.91
N THR A 70 -6.17 21.23 6.67
CA THR A 70 -6.96 22.29 6.04
C THR A 70 -8.31 22.42 6.74
N GLN A 71 -8.95 21.30 7.10
CA GLN A 71 -10.23 21.29 7.82
C GLN A 71 -10.11 21.79 9.27
N LEU A 72 -8.95 21.64 9.91
CA LEU A 72 -8.71 22.17 11.28
C LEU A 72 -8.44 23.68 11.32
N LYS A 73 -8.09 24.29 10.17
CA LYS A 73 -7.87 25.74 10.05
C LYS A 73 -9.15 26.51 9.74
N SER A 74 -10.21 25.82 9.33
CA SER A 74 -11.58 26.33 9.12
C SER A 74 -12.41 26.23 10.39
#